data_AF-A0A0S4NDB7-F1
#
_entry.id   AF-A0A0S4NDB7-F1
#
_cell.length_a   1.000
_cell.length_b   1.000
_cell.length_c   1.000
_cell.angle_alpha   90.00
_cell.angle_beta   90.00
_cell.angle_gamma   90.00
#
_symmetry.space_group_name_H-M   'P 1'
#
loop_
_entity.id
_entity.type
_entity.pdbx_description
1 polymer ?
#
loop_
_entity_poly.entity_id
_entity_poly.type
_entity_poly.pdbx_seq_one_letter_code
_entity_poly.pdbx_strand_id
1 'polypeptide(L)'
;MGKVKFVFVFLLVLNSEIFSQVAVEVVDNAEDMVGQRLVFKVKEEFANSSMFRLTYKDESRVQVIILTMDRFKGNSFQENLSTMYAVIWVIKDEKLVLPIYLNSTIGFAGSWVLDETAESIVANTEKLISTIVKLLQPKED
;
A
#
# COMPACT_ATOMS: atom_id res chain seq x y z
N MET A 1 24.37 13.57 17.96
CA MET A 1 25.05 12.41 17.29
C MET A 1 24.22 11.11 17.25
N GLY A 2 22.93 11.10 17.65
CA GLY A 2 22.11 9.86 17.73
C GLY A 2 20.97 9.72 16.72
N LYS A 3 20.53 10.80 16.05
CA LYS A 3 19.39 10.75 15.10
C LYS A 3 19.78 10.28 13.70
N VAL A 4 21.01 10.56 13.27
CA VAL A 4 21.53 10.18 11.93
C VAL A 4 21.78 8.66 11.82
N LYS A 5 22.10 8.00 12.94
CA LYS A 5 22.30 6.53 12.96
C LYS A 5 21.01 5.74 12.71
N PHE A 6 19.84 6.29 13.03
CA PHE A 6 18.56 5.58 12.87
C PHE A 6 18.15 5.48 11.39
N VAL A 7 18.39 6.55 10.63
CA VAL A 7 18.22 6.57 9.16
C VAL A 7 19.25 5.64 8.48
N PHE A 8 20.46 5.53 9.03
CA PHE A 8 21.49 4.63 8.52
C PHE A 8 21.16 3.13 8.73
N VAL A 9 20.46 2.76 9.80
CA VAL A 9 19.98 1.38 10.00
C VAL A 9 18.87 1.04 8.99
N PHE A 10 18.02 2.01 8.66
CA PHE A 10 17.00 1.88 7.60
C PHE A 10 17.63 1.69 6.21
N LEU A 11 18.75 2.37 5.93
CA LEU A 11 19.53 2.22 4.69
C LEU A 11 20.29 0.89 4.59
N LEU A 12 20.66 0.25 5.71
CA LEU A 12 21.36 -1.04 5.69
C LEU A 12 20.45 -2.23 5.40
N VAL A 13 19.17 -2.16 5.77
CA VAL A 13 18.17 -3.19 5.44
C VAL A 13 17.82 -3.17 3.94
N LEU A 14 17.89 -2.00 3.29
CA LEU A 14 17.63 -1.87 1.85
C LEU A 14 18.86 -2.15 0.96
N ASN A 15 20.09 -2.09 1.49
CA ASN A 15 21.31 -2.19 0.67
C ASN A 15 21.97 -3.58 0.63
N SER A 16 21.60 -4.54 1.49
CA SER A 16 22.29 -5.84 1.52
C SER A 16 21.76 -6.88 0.53
N GLU A 17 20.70 -6.60 -0.21
CA GLU A 17 20.19 -7.51 -1.25
C GLU A 17 19.86 -6.75 -2.53
N ILE A 18 20.78 -6.79 -3.48
CA ILE A 18 20.65 -6.20 -4.83
C ILE A 18 19.49 -6.84 -5.65
N PHE A 19 18.65 -7.71 -5.05
CA PHE A 19 17.50 -8.38 -5.67
C PHE A 19 16.29 -8.61 -4.74
N SER A 20 16.09 -7.82 -3.68
CA SER A 20 14.88 -8.00 -2.83
C SER A 20 13.77 -7.04 -3.26
N GLN A 21 12.71 -7.58 -3.87
CA GLN A 21 11.46 -6.86 -4.09
C GLN A 21 10.97 -6.21 -2.78
N VAL A 22 10.39 -5.02 -2.86
CA VAL A 22 9.86 -4.30 -1.69
C VAL A 22 8.72 -5.11 -1.08
N ALA A 23 8.87 -5.50 0.19
CA ALA A 23 7.84 -6.22 0.92
C ALA A 23 6.60 -5.33 1.12
N VAL A 24 5.44 -5.82 0.68
CA VAL A 24 4.15 -5.13 0.79
C VAL A 24 3.11 -6.03 1.43
N GLU A 25 2.32 -5.48 2.34
CA GLU A 25 1.17 -6.14 2.94
C GLU A 25 -0.09 -5.35 2.58
N VAL A 26 -1.10 -6.03 2.05
CA VAL A 26 -2.42 -5.43 1.82
C VAL A 26 -3.32 -5.77 2.99
N VAL A 27 -3.62 -4.77 3.82
CA VAL A 27 -4.50 -4.92 4.99
C VAL A 27 -5.94 -4.71 4.53
N ASP A 28 -6.74 -5.77 4.67
CA ASP A 28 -8.11 -5.85 4.18
C ASP A 28 -9.12 -5.47 5.27
N ASN A 29 -9.77 -4.32 5.09
CA ASN A 29 -10.91 -3.88 5.90
C ASN A 29 -12.13 -3.60 5.01
N ALA A 30 -12.35 -4.42 3.98
CA ALA A 30 -13.50 -4.26 3.09
C ALA A 30 -14.80 -4.77 3.73
N GLU A 31 -15.84 -3.92 3.75
CA GLU A 31 -17.17 -4.28 4.32
C GLU A 31 -18.18 -4.79 3.28
N ASP A 32 -17.92 -4.57 1.99
CA ASP A 32 -18.87 -4.80 0.90
C ASP A 32 -18.29 -5.66 -0.24
N MET A 33 -19.14 -6.28 -1.06
CA MET A 33 -18.69 -7.21 -2.11
C MET A 33 -17.82 -6.55 -3.19
N VAL A 34 -18.12 -5.30 -3.56
CA VAL A 34 -17.33 -4.56 -4.56
C VAL A 34 -15.96 -4.22 -3.98
N GLY A 35 -15.92 -3.80 -2.72
CA GLY A 35 -14.70 -3.56 -1.97
C GLY A 35 -13.82 -4.80 -1.80
N GLN A 36 -14.40 -5.94 -1.47
CA GLN A 36 -13.66 -7.21 -1.37
C GLN A 36 -13.02 -7.58 -2.72
N ARG A 37 -13.75 -7.38 -3.83
CA ARG A 37 -13.20 -7.57 -5.17
C ARG A 37 -12.07 -6.58 -5.47
N LEU A 38 -12.21 -5.31 -5.08
CA LEU A 38 -11.14 -4.32 -5.23
C LEU A 38 -9.87 -4.75 -4.48
N VAL A 39 -9.98 -5.16 -3.22
CA VAL A 39 -8.83 -5.62 -2.42
C VAL A 39 -8.16 -6.83 -3.04
N PHE A 40 -8.95 -7.79 -3.54
CA PHE A 40 -8.43 -8.94 -4.27
C PHE A 40 -7.63 -8.51 -5.51
N LYS A 41 -8.18 -7.61 -6.32
CA LYS A 41 -7.49 -7.06 -7.50
C LYS A 41 -6.20 -6.33 -7.14
N VAL A 42 -6.18 -5.55 -6.06
CA VAL A 42 -4.94 -4.91 -5.59
C VAL A 42 -3.88 -5.96 -5.22
N LYS A 43 -4.27 -7.06 -4.58
CA LYS A 43 -3.34 -8.17 -4.26
C LYS A 43 -2.81 -8.83 -5.54
N GLU A 44 -3.66 -9.06 -6.55
CA GLU A 44 -3.23 -9.59 -7.87
C GLU A 44 -2.22 -8.64 -8.53
N GLU A 45 -2.50 -7.34 -8.57
CA GLU A 45 -1.60 -6.34 -9.16
C GLU A 45 -0.25 -6.27 -8.44
N PHE A 46 -0.23 -6.34 -7.11
CA PHE A 46 1.04 -6.45 -6.37
C PHE A 46 1.78 -7.75 -6.66
N ALA A 47 1.07 -8.89 -6.79
CA ALA A 47 1.69 -10.17 -7.12
C ALA A 47 2.29 -10.20 -8.53
N ASN A 48 1.73 -9.44 -9.46
CA ASN A 48 2.22 -9.30 -10.84
C ASN A 48 3.32 -8.25 -10.98
N SER A 49 3.55 -7.42 -9.96
CA SER A 49 4.57 -6.38 -9.98
C SER A 49 5.98 -6.97 -9.88
N SER A 50 6.91 -6.44 -10.67
CA SER A 50 8.34 -6.76 -10.54
C SER A 50 9.00 -6.04 -9.35
N MET A 51 8.42 -4.95 -8.85
CA MET A 51 8.98 -4.13 -7.77
C MET A 51 8.60 -4.64 -6.38
N PHE A 52 7.43 -5.26 -6.24
CA PHE A 52 6.85 -5.61 -4.95
C PHE A 52 6.76 -7.12 -4.74
N ARG A 53 6.80 -7.52 -3.46
CA ARG A 53 6.50 -8.89 -3.02
C ARG A 53 5.48 -8.84 -1.90
N LEU A 54 4.37 -9.56 -2.08
CA LEU A 54 3.40 -9.74 -0.99
C LEU A 54 4.05 -10.45 0.20
N THR A 55 3.80 -9.96 1.40
CA THR A 55 4.26 -10.58 2.64
C THR A 55 3.18 -10.60 3.72
N TYR A 56 3.27 -11.61 4.57
CA TYR A 56 2.50 -11.78 5.81
C TYR A 56 3.45 -12.06 6.99
N LYS A 57 4.75 -11.88 6.79
CA LYS A 57 5.77 -12.10 7.81
C LYS A 57 5.95 -10.82 8.63
N ASP A 58 6.42 -11.02 9.85
CA ASP A 58 6.87 -9.94 10.74
C ASP A 58 8.23 -9.39 10.27
N GLU A 59 8.22 -8.73 9.11
CA GLU A 59 9.34 -8.03 8.50
C GLU A 59 9.01 -6.55 8.24
N SER A 60 10.04 -5.73 8.03
CA SER A 60 9.88 -4.33 7.62
C SER A 60 9.19 -4.27 6.27
N ARG A 61 8.05 -3.60 6.18
CA ARG A 61 7.17 -3.64 5.00
C ARG A 61 6.35 -2.37 4.85
N VAL A 62 5.85 -2.18 3.63
CA VAL A 62 4.83 -1.17 3.32
C VAL A 62 3.47 -1.80 3.53
N GLN A 63 2.66 -1.27 4.44
CA GLN A 63 1.27 -1.66 4.58
C GLN A 63 0.40 -0.74 3.71
N VAL A 64 -0.42 -1.35 2.87
CA VAL A 64 -1.46 -0.73 2.05
C VAL A 64 -2.79 -1.10 2.68
N ILE A 65 -3.30 -0.22 3.54
CA ILE A 65 -4.53 -0.45 4.29
C ILE A 65 -5.69 0.03 3.44
N ILE A 66 -6.61 -0.86 3.12
CA ILE A 66 -7.77 -0.56 2.29
C ILE A 66 -9.04 -0.72 3.12
N LEU A 67 -9.80 0.35 3.23
CA LEU A 67 -11.12 0.37 3.86
C LEU A 67 -12.16 0.60 2.78
N THR A 68 -13.27 -0.11 2.83
CA THR A 68 -14.34 0.05 1.85
C THR A 68 -15.71 0.08 2.49
N MET A 69 -16.65 0.76 1.84
CA MET A 69 -18.06 0.76 2.20
C MET A 69 -18.89 0.91 0.95
N ASP A 70 -19.97 0.12 0.84
CA ASP A 70 -20.94 0.26 -0.25
C ASP A 70 -21.42 1.72 -0.34
N ARG A 71 -21.28 2.32 -1.54
CA ARG A 71 -21.62 3.72 -1.76
C ARG A 71 -23.10 3.99 -1.57
N PHE A 72 -23.93 2.99 -1.81
CA PHE A 72 -25.37 3.02 -1.76
C PHE A 72 -25.92 2.16 -0.61
N LYS A 73 -25.13 1.94 0.46
CA LYS A 73 -25.53 1.18 1.66
C LYS A 73 -26.92 1.61 2.13
N GLY A 74 -27.84 0.65 2.22
CA GLY A 74 -29.25 0.88 2.58
C GLY A 74 -30.19 1.14 1.39
N ASN A 75 -29.71 1.15 0.15
CA ASN A 75 -30.52 1.21 -1.07
C ASN A 75 -30.44 -0.10 -1.85
N SER A 76 -31.44 -0.96 -1.66
CA SER A 76 -31.47 -2.32 -2.23
C SER A 76 -31.44 -2.39 -3.76
N PHE A 77 -31.74 -1.31 -4.48
CA PHE A 77 -31.70 -1.29 -5.94
C PHE A 77 -30.32 -0.95 -6.51
N GLN A 78 -29.44 -0.36 -5.69
CA GLN A 78 -28.13 0.16 -6.11
C GLN A 78 -26.96 -0.43 -5.32
N GLU A 79 -27.25 -1.26 -4.33
CA GLU A 79 -26.26 -2.02 -3.58
C GLU A 79 -25.38 -2.86 -4.53
N ASN A 80 -24.11 -2.98 -4.21
CA ASN A 80 -23.08 -3.67 -4.98
C ASN A 80 -22.78 -3.08 -6.37
N LEU A 81 -23.27 -1.88 -6.70
CA LEU A 81 -22.87 -1.19 -7.93
C LEU A 81 -21.55 -0.45 -7.79
N SER A 82 -21.25 0.08 -6.61
CA SER A 82 -20.07 0.88 -6.34
C SER A 82 -19.69 0.86 -4.87
N THR A 83 -18.40 0.92 -4.60
CA THR A 83 -17.85 1.09 -3.25
C THR A 83 -17.15 2.44 -3.14
N MET A 84 -17.24 3.08 -1.97
CA MET A 84 -16.29 4.12 -1.56
C MET A 84 -15.11 3.43 -0.89
N TYR A 85 -13.91 3.89 -1.17
CA TYR A 85 -12.70 3.33 -0.58
C TYR A 85 -11.79 4.42 0.00
N ALA A 86 -11.01 4.03 1.00
CA ALA A 86 -9.85 4.77 1.48
C ALA A 86 -8.63 3.85 1.40
N VAL A 87 -7.51 4.38 0.93
CA VAL A 87 -6.20 3.70 0.96
C VAL A 87 -5.25 4.50 1.82
N ILE A 88 -4.60 3.84 2.77
CA ILE A 88 -3.62 4.44 3.67
C ILE A 88 -2.32 3.66 3.51
N TRP A 89 -1.22 4.38 3.25
CA TRP A 89 0.12 3.82 3.16
C TRP A 89 0.87 4.12 4.44
N VAL A 90 1.40 3.06 5.08
CA VAL A 90 2.29 3.20 6.24
C VAL A 90 3.51 2.28 6.08
N ILE A 91 4.62 2.64 6.73
CA ILE A 91 5.74 1.71 6.94
C ILE A 91 5.54 1.04 8.30
N LYS A 92 5.51 -0.28 8.29
CA LYS A 92 5.45 -1.11 9.50
C LYS A 92 6.77 -1.86 9.65
N ASP A 93 7.37 -1.73 10.83
CA ASP A 93 8.56 -2.47 11.24
C ASP A 93 8.35 -2.84 12.71
N GLU A 94 8.61 -4.08 13.08
CA GLU A 94 8.41 -4.54 14.46
C GLU A 94 9.38 -3.91 15.47
N LYS A 95 10.46 -3.27 14.99
CA LYS A 95 11.35 -2.46 15.83
C LYS A 95 10.77 -1.08 16.16
N LEU A 96 9.69 -0.67 15.49
CA LEU A 96 9.02 0.61 15.71
C LEU A 96 7.77 0.42 16.57
N VAL A 97 7.61 1.30 17.55
CA VAL A 97 6.42 1.32 18.43
C VAL A 97 5.15 1.66 17.65
N LEU A 98 5.26 2.54 16.65
CA LEU A 98 4.15 2.99 15.82
C LEU A 98 4.51 2.91 14.33
N PRO A 99 3.56 2.54 13.46
CA PRO A 99 3.74 2.65 12.02
C PRO A 99 4.01 4.11 11.59
N ILE A 100 4.83 4.29 10.56
CA ILE A 100 5.12 5.61 10.00
C ILE A 100 4.14 5.88 8.87
N TYR A 101 3.27 6.88 9.03
CA TYR A 101 2.36 7.31 7.99
C TYR A 101 3.11 7.88 6.78
N LEU A 102 2.76 7.42 5.57
CA LEU A 102 3.30 7.92 4.32
C LEU A 102 2.31 8.83 3.60
N ASN A 103 1.12 8.32 3.31
CA ASN A 103 0.09 9.06 2.60
C ASN A 103 -1.29 8.38 2.76
N SER A 104 -2.34 9.04 2.29
CA SER A 104 -3.67 8.47 2.16
C SER A 104 -4.41 9.05 0.96
N THR A 105 -5.38 8.31 0.44
CA THR A 105 -6.32 8.79 -0.57
C THR A 105 -7.70 8.22 -0.32
N ILE A 106 -8.72 8.89 -0.84
CA ILE A 106 -10.11 8.44 -0.86
C ILE A 106 -10.64 8.45 -2.28
N GLY A 107 -11.55 7.55 -2.58
CA GLY A 107 -12.15 7.46 -3.90
C GLY A 107 -13.43 6.63 -3.90
N PHE A 108 -13.95 6.44 -5.10
CA PHE A 108 -15.04 5.51 -5.35
C PHE A 108 -14.67 4.64 -6.54
N ALA A 109 -15.09 3.38 -6.50
CA ALA A 109 -14.89 2.44 -7.58
C ALA A 109 -16.24 1.83 -7.96
N GLY A 110 -16.57 1.87 -9.25
CA GLY A 110 -17.68 1.09 -9.79
C GLY A 110 -17.26 -0.37 -9.96
N SER A 111 -18.22 -1.30 -9.92
CA SER A 111 -17.94 -2.74 -10.07
C SER A 111 -17.33 -3.14 -11.42
N TRP A 112 -17.35 -2.23 -12.41
CA TRP A 112 -16.82 -2.41 -13.77
C TRP A 112 -15.46 -1.75 -14.02
N VAL A 113 -14.88 -1.02 -13.05
CA VAL A 113 -13.56 -0.36 -13.18
C VAL A 113 -12.59 -0.78 -12.07
N LEU A 114 -12.78 -1.99 -11.52
CA LEU A 114 -12.00 -2.45 -10.37
C LEU A 114 -10.54 -2.74 -10.73
N ASP A 115 -10.29 -3.24 -11.94
CA ASP A 115 -8.94 -3.53 -12.41
C ASP A 115 -8.14 -2.23 -12.55
N GLU A 116 -8.68 -1.20 -13.22
CA GLU A 116 -8.03 0.11 -13.36
C GLU A 116 -7.85 0.83 -12.02
N THR A 117 -8.80 0.65 -11.10
CA THR A 117 -8.68 1.19 -9.74
C THR A 117 -7.54 0.51 -8.98
N ALA A 118 -7.41 -0.81 -9.10
CA ALA A 118 -6.33 -1.57 -8.48
C ALA A 118 -4.95 -1.20 -9.04
N GLU A 119 -4.83 -1.11 -10.37
CA GLU A 119 -3.63 -0.63 -11.06
C GLU A 119 -3.22 0.76 -10.55
N SER A 120 -4.18 1.67 -10.41
CA SER A 120 -3.93 3.02 -9.90
C SER A 120 -3.40 3.01 -8.46
N ILE A 121 -3.92 2.14 -7.59
CA ILE A 121 -3.45 2.01 -6.21
C ILE A 121 -2.00 1.49 -6.18
N VAL A 122 -1.67 0.48 -6.98
CA VAL A 122 -0.30 -0.07 -7.06
C VAL A 122 0.67 0.95 -7.65
N ALA A 123 0.29 1.65 -8.73
CA ALA A 123 1.10 2.71 -9.33
C ALA A 123 1.37 3.87 -8.35
N ASN A 124 0.36 4.26 -7.56
CA ASN A 124 0.54 5.27 -6.51
C ASN A 124 1.49 4.78 -5.40
N THR A 125 1.45 3.49 -5.08
CA THR A 125 2.39 2.87 -4.13
C THR A 125 3.82 2.96 -4.67
N GLU A 126 4.06 2.56 -5.92
CA GLU A 126 5.36 2.67 -6.59
C GLU A 126 5.89 4.10 -6.60
N LYS A 127 5.04 5.07 -6.94
CA LYS A 127 5.40 6.49 -6.95
C LYS A 127 5.81 6.98 -5.55
N LEU A 128 5.08 6.59 -4.51
CA LEU A 128 5.40 6.94 -3.12
C LEU A 128 6.75 6.38 -2.70
N ILE A 129 6.97 5.08 -2.93
CA ILE A 129 8.23 4.43 -2.55
C ILE A 129 9.41 5.01 -3.33
N SER A 130 9.26 5.20 -4.64
CA SER A 130 10.29 5.83 -5.47
C SER A 130 10.65 7.25 -5.00
N THR A 131 9.66 8.02 -4.54
CA THR A 131 9.90 9.36 -3.99
C THR A 131 10.68 9.30 -2.68
N ILE A 132 10.31 8.40 -1.77
CA ILE A 132 11.00 8.20 -0.49
C ILE A 132 12.46 7.78 -0.74
N VAL A 133 12.68 6.81 -1.63
CA VAL A 133 14.03 6.34 -1.99
C VAL A 133 14.88 7.51 -2.50
N LYS A 134 14.36 8.33 -3.41
CA LYS A 134 15.06 9.52 -3.94
C LYS A 134 15.39 10.54 -2.85
N LEU A 135 14.49 10.77 -1.90
CA LEU A 135 14.71 11.71 -0.80
C LEU A 135 15.79 11.24 0.20
N LEU A 136 16.01 9.92 0.27
CA LEU A 136 16.97 9.31 1.18
C LEU A 136 18.36 9.11 0.55
N GLN A 137 18.49 9.25 -0.77
CA GLN A 137 19.78 9.21 -1.44
C GLN A 137 20.62 10.43 -1.04
N PRO A 138 21.90 10.25 -0.65
CA PRO A 138 22.78 11.38 -0.38
C PRO A 138 22.91 12.22 -1.66
N LYS A 139 22.86 13.55 -1.52
CA LYS A 139 23.24 14.42 -2.63
C LYS A 139 24.73 14.21 -2.90
N GLU A 140 25.08 13.85 -4.13
CA GLU A 140 26.46 13.96 -4.60
C GLU A 140 26.74 15.46 -4.76
N ASP A 141 27.65 15.98 -3.92
CA ASP A 141 28.26 17.32 -4.05
C ASP A 141 29.52 17.23 -4.94
#